data_AF-A0A7S2PDV1-F1
#
_entry.id   AF-A0A7S2PDV1-F1
#
_cell.length_a   1.000
_cell.length_b   1.000
_cell.length_c   1.000
_cell.angle_alpha   90.00
_cell.angle_beta   90.00
_cell.angle_gamma   90.00
#
_symmetry.space_group_name_H-M   'P 1'
#
loop_
_entity.id
_entity.type
_entity.pdbx_description
1 polymer ?
#
loop_
_entity_poly.entity_id
_entity_poly.type
_entity_poly.pdbx_seq_one_letter_code
_entity_poly.pdbx_strand_id
1 'polypeptide(L)'
;REGAAEGAAMQWQLCRTENYLDYHAPLRALVGNGSRAAGAAAELLGEAQGSLVFKERINYKGPGGGGFAPHQDAPAWSGDDPTAEGAELHFMRHTLNMNVAV
;
A
#
# COMPACT_ATOMS: atom_id res chain seq x y z
N ARG A 1 28.00 6.33 -41.77
CA ARG A 1 28.33 7.12 -40.56
C ARG A 1 27.09 7.06 -39.69
N GLU A 2 27.02 6.05 -38.81
CA GLU A 2 27.47 6.12 -37.39
C GLU A 2 26.62 7.14 -36.60
N GLY A 3 25.95 6.82 -35.49
CA GLY A 3 26.01 5.64 -34.64
C GLY A 3 24.62 5.18 -34.19
N ALA A 4 24.43 3.86 -34.18
CA ALA A 4 23.42 3.24 -33.36
C ALA A 4 23.76 3.56 -31.90
N ALA A 5 22.81 4.13 -31.17
CA ALA A 5 22.97 4.40 -29.75
C ALA A 5 23.37 3.09 -29.05
N GLU A 6 24.57 3.09 -28.47
CA GLU A 6 25.07 2.05 -27.58
C GLU A 6 24.00 1.70 -26.55
N GLY A 7 23.75 0.40 -26.39
CA GLY A 7 22.71 -0.14 -25.54
C GLY A 7 22.84 0.39 -24.11
N ALA A 8 21.93 1.29 -23.72
CA ALA A 8 21.83 1.74 -22.35
C ALA A 8 21.65 0.51 -21.45
N ALA A 9 22.61 0.30 -20.55
CA ALA A 9 22.51 -0.78 -19.58
C ALA A 9 21.21 -0.61 -18.79
N MET A 10 20.39 -1.66 -18.74
CA MET A 10 19.17 -1.67 -17.94
C MET A 10 19.56 -1.46 -16.47
N GLN A 11 19.28 -0.26 -15.95
CA GLN A 11 19.51 0.05 -14.55
C GLN A 11 18.25 -0.30 -13.76
N TRP A 12 18.40 -1.21 -12.79
CA TRP A 12 17.31 -1.52 -11.87
C TRP A 12 17.07 -0.32 -10.95
N GLN A 13 15.83 0.17 -10.96
CA GLN A 13 15.38 1.19 -10.03
C GLN A 13 14.56 0.55 -8.91
N LEU A 14 14.88 0.86 -7.66
CA LEU A 14 14.05 0.48 -6.53
C LEU A 14 12.75 1.29 -6.58
N CYS A 15 11.62 0.60 -6.77
CA CYS A 15 10.31 1.24 -6.90
C CYS A 15 9.45 1.12 -5.64
N ARG A 16 9.60 0.03 -4.87
CA ARG A 16 8.85 -0.17 -3.63
C ARG A 16 9.51 -1.16 -2.67
N THR A 17 9.12 -1.06 -1.41
CA THR A 17 9.31 -2.08 -0.37
C THR A 17 7.96 -2.41 0.25
N GLU A 18 7.69 -3.70 0.44
CA GLU A 18 6.47 -4.24 1.05
C GLU A 18 6.86 -5.15 2.22
N ASN A 19 5.91 -5.48 3.10
CA ASN A 19 6.11 -6.40 4.22
C ASN A 19 7.25 -5.97 5.17
N TYR A 20 7.28 -4.71 5.60
CA TYR A 20 8.35 -4.16 6.44
C TYR A 20 7.99 -4.10 7.93
N LEU A 21 6.72 -4.27 8.33
CA LEU A 21 6.32 -4.11 9.73
C LEU A 21 6.92 -5.18 10.64
N ASP A 22 7.12 -6.39 10.12
CA ASP A 22 7.74 -7.49 10.86
C ASP A 22 9.25 -7.28 11.10
N TYR A 23 9.89 -6.45 10.27
CA TYR A 23 11.35 -6.33 10.23
C TYR A 23 11.86 -4.97 10.69
N HIS A 24 10.99 -3.96 10.81
CA HIS A 24 11.40 -2.59 11.15
C HIS A 24 10.57 -1.99 12.29
N ALA A 25 11.01 -2.23 13.53
CA ALA A 25 10.28 -1.85 14.74
C ALA A 25 9.87 -0.35 14.80
N PRO A 26 10.71 0.63 14.39
CA PRO A 26 10.29 2.03 14.37
C PRO A 26 9.15 2.32 13.38
N LEU A 27 9.14 1.64 12.22
CA LEU A 27 8.07 1.82 11.23
C LEU A 27 6.80 1.13 11.70
N ARG A 28 6.92 -0.05 12.34
CA ARG A 28 5.80 -0.71 13.00
C ARG A 28 5.16 0.14 14.08
N ALA A 29 5.95 0.83 14.89
CA ALA A 29 5.42 1.74 15.91
C ALA A 29 4.68 2.94 15.28
N LEU A 30 5.12 3.40 14.11
CA LEU A 30 4.53 4.55 13.42
C LEU A 30 3.19 4.23 12.75
N VAL A 31 3.10 3.11 12.02
CA VAL A 31 1.94 2.80 11.17
C VAL A 31 1.31 1.44 11.39
N GLY A 32 1.90 0.57 12.23
CA GLY A 32 1.39 -0.77 12.50
C GLY A 32 0.13 -0.79 13.38
N ASN A 33 -0.35 -1.99 13.68
CA ASN A 33 -1.48 -2.21 14.58
C ASN A 33 -1.23 -1.58 15.96
N GLY A 34 -2.23 -0.88 16.49
CA GLY A 34 -2.13 -0.14 17.75
C GLY A 34 -1.37 1.19 17.66
N SER A 35 -0.86 1.57 16.48
CA SER A 35 -0.28 2.90 16.27
C SER A 35 -1.35 3.99 16.30
N ARG A 36 -0.89 5.24 16.46
CA ARG A 36 -1.78 6.42 16.35
C ARG A 36 -2.45 6.50 14.97
N ALA A 37 -1.75 6.09 13.90
CA ALA A 37 -2.31 6.05 12.56
C ALA A 37 -3.46 5.04 12.46
N ALA A 38 -3.27 3.83 13.00
CA ALA A 38 -4.32 2.82 13.06
C ALA A 38 -5.53 3.30 13.90
N GLY A 39 -5.28 3.99 15.02
CA GLY A 39 -6.33 4.58 15.86
C GLY A 39 -7.18 5.61 15.11
N ALA A 40 -6.53 6.61 14.48
CA ALA A 40 -7.23 7.64 13.70
C ALA A 40 -8.06 7.03 12.56
N ALA A 41 -7.56 5.97 11.96
CA ALA A 41 -8.24 5.33 10.87
C ALA A 41 -9.40 4.43 11.34
N ALA A 42 -9.33 3.84 12.54
CA ALA A 42 -10.48 3.20 13.17
C ALA A 42 -11.62 4.20 13.44
N GLU A 43 -11.28 5.41 13.93
CA GLU A 43 -12.26 6.48 14.13
C GLU A 43 -12.95 6.89 12.82
N LEU A 44 -12.19 7.05 11.73
CA LEU A 44 -12.73 7.40 10.42
C LEU A 44 -13.62 6.31 9.82
N LEU A 45 -13.32 5.04 10.11
CA LEU A 45 -14.13 3.90 9.69
C LEU A 45 -15.35 3.66 10.60
N GLY A 46 -15.43 4.35 11.75
CA GLY A 46 -16.49 4.13 12.74
C GLY A 46 -16.34 2.80 13.50
N GLU A 47 -15.11 2.28 13.58
CA GLU A 47 -14.83 0.94 14.09
C GLU A 47 -14.42 0.95 15.57
N ALA A 48 -15.35 0.55 16.43
CA ALA A 48 -15.19 0.60 17.89
C ALA A 48 -14.13 -0.37 18.42
N GLN A 49 -13.86 -1.46 17.70
CA GLN A 49 -12.92 -2.52 18.07
C GLN A 49 -11.49 -2.27 17.57
N GLY A 50 -11.28 -1.17 16.83
CA GLY A 50 -10.00 -0.82 16.22
C GLY A 50 -9.92 -1.22 14.75
N SER A 51 -8.81 -0.84 14.11
CA SER A 51 -8.52 -1.16 12.71
C SER A 51 -7.32 -2.08 12.61
N LEU A 52 -7.27 -2.87 11.53
CA LEU A 52 -6.13 -3.74 11.22
C LEU A 52 -5.40 -3.23 9.98
N VAL A 53 -4.07 -3.17 10.08
CA VAL A 53 -3.20 -2.96 8.93
C VAL A 53 -3.14 -4.25 8.14
N PHE A 54 -3.75 -4.23 6.96
CA PHE A 54 -3.81 -5.40 6.08
C PHE A 54 -2.57 -5.52 5.19
N LYS A 55 -2.12 -4.39 4.63
CA LYS A 55 -0.93 -4.32 3.80
C LYS A 55 -0.24 -2.97 3.96
N GLU A 56 1.09 -3.02 4.00
CA GLU A 56 1.98 -1.87 4.00
C GLU A 56 2.85 -1.83 2.75
N ARG A 57 3.09 -0.62 2.24
CA ARG A 57 4.09 -0.37 1.19
C ARG A 57 4.77 0.98 1.38
N ILE A 58 6.07 1.02 1.10
CA ILE A 58 6.85 2.25 0.85
C ILE A 58 7.04 2.33 -0.66
N ASN A 59 6.56 3.39 -1.29
CA ASN A 59 6.79 3.65 -2.71
C ASN A 59 7.91 4.69 -2.87
N TYR A 60 8.91 4.39 -3.68
CA TYR A 60 10.03 5.29 -3.96
C TYR A 60 9.79 6.00 -5.29
N LYS A 61 9.95 7.33 -5.29
CA LYS A 61 9.94 8.13 -6.53
C LYS A 61 11.30 8.76 -6.74
N GLY A 62 11.95 8.40 -7.85
CA GLY A 62 13.18 9.04 -8.26
C GLY A 62 12.97 10.51 -8.63
N PRO A 63 14.01 11.36 -8.56
CA PRO A 63 13.95 12.72 -9.08
C PRO A 63 13.47 12.74 -10.55
N GLY A 64 12.49 13.59 -10.86
CA GLY A 64 11.87 13.65 -12.19
C GLY A 64 10.93 12.49 -12.53
N GLY A 65 10.66 11.57 -11.59
CA GLY A 65 9.71 10.47 -11.77
C GLY A 65 8.26 10.97 -11.93
N GLY A 66 7.54 10.35 -12.86
CA GLY A 66 6.13 10.66 -13.11
C GLY A 66 5.20 10.24 -11.96
N GLY A 67 3.98 10.80 -11.97
CA GLY A 67 2.91 10.36 -11.08
C GLY A 67 2.27 9.03 -11.53
N PHE A 68 1.56 8.38 -10.62
CA PHE A 68 0.64 7.30 -11.00
C PHE A 68 -0.55 7.90 -11.74
N ALA A 69 -1.03 7.24 -12.79
CA ALA A 69 -2.30 7.61 -13.43
C ALA A 69 -3.45 7.55 -12.41
N PRO A 70 -4.53 8.34 -12.58
CA PRO A 70 -5.70 8.24 -11.71
C PRO A 70 -6.22 6.79 -11.64
N HIS A 71 -6.34 6.24 -10.43
CA HIS A 71 -6.82 4.88 -10.19
C HIS A 71 -7.48 4.78 -8.81
N GLN A 72 -8.27 3.72 -8.61
CA GLN A 72 -8.66 3.25 -7.28
C GLN A 72 -7.70 2.13 -6.87
N ASP A 73 -7.40 2.00 -5.58
CA ASP A 73 -6.65 0.85 -5.10
C ASP A 73 -7.42 -0.43 -5.47
N ALA A 74 -6.70 -1.44 -5.96
CA ALA A 74 -7.32 -2.71 -6.31
C ALA A 74 -7.89 -3.36 -5.04
N PRO A 75 -9.01 -4.11 -5.16
CA PRO A 75 -9.47 -4.96 -4.07
C PRO A 75 -8.34 -5.87 -3.60
N ALA A 76 -8.21 -6.01 -2.29
CA ALA A 76 -7.20 -6.88 -1.67
C ALA A 76 -7.46 -8.38 -1.89
N TRP A 77 -8.56 -8.75 -2.53
CA TRP A 77 -9.04 -10.12 -2.69
C TRP A 77 -9.53 -10.39 -4.11
N SER A 78 -9.30 -11.61 -4.61
CA SER A 78 -9.65 -12.05 -5.97
C SER A 78 -10.67 -13.20 -6.02
N GLY A 79 -11.37 -13.49 -4.91
CA GLY A 79 -12.49 -14.44 -4.91
C GLY A 79 -13.79 -13.83 -5.42
N ASP A 80 -14.82 -14.67 -5.53
CA ASP A 80 -16.11 -14.40 -6.18
C ASP A 80 -16.71 -13.03 -5.83
N ASP A 81 -17.46 -12.51 -6.80
CA ASP A 81 -18.08 -11.18 -6.90
C ASP A 81 -18.33 -10.50 -5.53
N PRO A 82 -17.55 -9.46 -5.15
CA PRO A 82 -17.71 -8.74 -3.90
C PRO A 82 -19.02 -7.91 -3.85
N THR A 83 -19.78 -7.88 -4.94
CA THR A 83 -21.10 -7.24 -5.04
C THR A 83 -22.27 -8.21 -4.91
N ALA A 84 -21.99 -9.52 -4.82
CA ALA A 84 -23.04 -10.50 -4.54
C ALA A 84 -23.70 -10.19 -3.19
N GLU A 85 -25.02 -10.28 -3.14
CA GLU A 85 -25.81 -10.02 -1.93
C GLU A 85 -25.36 -11.00 -0.82
N GLY A 86 -24.56 -10.51 0.15
CA GLY A 86 -23.92 -11.31 1.20
C GLY A 86 -22.39 -11.46 1.09
N ALA A 87 -21.76 -10.95 0.04
CA ALA A 87 -20.30 -10.91 -0.14
C ALA A 87 -19.62 -9.68 0.49
N GLU A 88 -20.33 -8.95 1.37
CA GLU A 88 -19.67 -8.05 2.31
C GLU A 88 -18.76 -8.90 3.20
N LEU A 89 -17.50 -9.02 2.78
CA LEU A 89 -16.45 -9.57 3.59
C LEU A 89 -16.32 -8.64 4.79
N HIS A 90 -16.96 -9.02 5.89
CA HIS A 90 -16.99 -8.28 7.15
C HIS A 90 -15.59 -7.80 7.58
N PHE A 91 -14.53 -8.51 7.17
CA PHE A 91 -13.15 -8.09 7.41
C PHE A 91 -12.74 -6.81 6.66
N MET A 92 -13.24 -6.55 5.44
CA MET A 92 -12.84 -5.41 4.62
C MET A 92 -13.33 -4.07 5.18
N ARG A 93 -14.44 -4.05 5.94
CA ARG A 93 -14.90 -2.86 6.68
C ARG A 93 -13.89 -2.41 7.74
N HIS A 94 -13.09 -3.34 8.26
CA HIS A 94 -12.18 -3.12 9.38
C HIS A 94 -10.70 -2.98 8.98
N THR A 95 -10.38 -3.07 7.68
CA THR A 95 -9.00 -3.10 7.19
C THR A 95 -8.58 -1.81 6.52
N LEU A 96 -7.34 -1.41 6.77
CA LEU A 96 -6.71 -0.28 6.12
C LEU A 96 -5.64 -0.74 5.14
N ASN A 97 -5.75 -0.23 3.91
CA ASN A 97 -4.66 -0.23 2.96
C ASN A 97 -3.84 1.04 3.17
N MET A 98 -2.65 0.89 3.75
CA MET A 98 -1.79 2.01 4.12
C MET A 98 -0.66 2.23 3.11
N ASN A 99 -0.60 3.44 2.58
CA ASN A 99 0.42 3.89 1.65
C ASN A 99 1.27 4.95 2.31
N VAL A 100 2.53 4.64 2.61
CA VAL A 100 3.52 5.66 2.99
C VAL A 100 4.33 5.97 1.73
N ALA A 101 4.20 7.20 1.21
CA ALA A 101 5.03 7.69 0.12
C ALA A 101 6.24 8.43 0.69
N VAL A 102 7.44 8.11 0.19
CA VAL A 102 8.70 8.79 0.52
C VAL A 102 9.34 9.30 -0.75
#